data_AF-A0A9E3DQJ6-F1
#
_entry.id   AF-A0A9E3DQJ6-F1
#
_cell.length_a   1.000
_cell.length_b   1.000
_cell.length_c   1.000
_cell.angle_alpha   90.00
_cell.angle_beta   90.00
_cell.angle_gamma   90.00
#
_symmetry.space_group_name_H-M   'P 1'
#
loop_
_entity.id
_entity.type
_entity.pdbx_description
1 polymer ?
#
loop_
_entity_poly.entity_id
_entity_poly.type
_entity_poly.pdbx_seq_one_letter_code
_entity_poly.pdbx_strand_id
1 'polypeptide(L)'
;MVDLGQPAELTWDASTREVFDKFGNTQVSRLAAEDLQAVVDSARAIESIRQMTLTSGLDMRLVLPEESIFSSPSVASDSTHVRGTHLMLVATGRRYPYLILFNITGDGTLQFLYPLPERKDSPAIDPEAPYKLPLDVSAPFGADHLVAVASAQEQSDLLATLRKLDGSKEASMAAQALKRSASNSQIKCGIQGLFTRER
;
A
#
# COMPACT_ATOMS: atom_id res chain seq x y z
N MET A 1 10.18 -30.76 3.83
CA MET A 1 11.16 -30.83 2.72
C MET A 1 11.30 -29.41 2.21
N VAL A 2 12.38 -28.71 2.60
CA VAL A 2 12.62 -27.32 2.16
C VAL A 2 13.23 -27.44 0.76
N ASP A 3 12.56 -26.88 -0.23
CA ASP A 3 13.07 -26.81 -1.60
C ASP A 3 14.29 -25.88 -1.61
N LEU A 4 15.48 -26.45 -1.84
CA LEU A 4 16.76 -25.74 -1.81
C LEU A 4 17.03 -24.92 -3.10
N GLY A 5 16.07 -24.85 -4.01
CA GLY A 5 16.22 -24.20 -5.32
C GLY A 5 15.54 -22.84 -5.50
N GLN A 6 14.69 -22.40 -4.56
CA GLN A 6 14.03 -21.10 -4.68
C GLN A 6 14.78 -20.01 -3.91
N PRO A 7 15.06 -18.84 -4.53
CA PRO A 7 15.64 -17.71 -3.82
C PRO A 7 14.68 -17.29 -2.70
N ALA A 8 15.24 -16.96 -1.52
CA ALA A 8 14.45 -16.48 -0.40
C ALA A 8 13.66 -15.23 -0.82
N GLU A 9 12.36 -15.20 -0.55
CA GLU A 9 11.51 -14.05 -0.86
C GLU A 9 11.91 -12.81 -0.05
N LEU A 10 12.34 -13.04 1.20
CA LEU A 10 12.88 -12.04 2.09
C LEU A 10 14.17 -12.56 2.75
N THR A 11 15.17 -11.70 2.83
CA THR A 11 16.42 -11.94 3.57
C THR A 11 16.55 -10.90 4.68
N TRP A 12 16.77 -11.33 5.92
CA TRP A 12 17.04 -10.44 7.05
C TRP A 12 18.52 -10.44 7.40
N ASP A 13 19.14 -9.27 7.39
CA ASP A 13 20.47 -9.07 7.95
C ASP A 13 20.33 -8.54 9.39
N ALA A 14 20.61 -9.41 10.35
CA ALA A 14 20.54 -9.06 11.77
C ALA A 14 21.61 -8.04 12.20
N SER A 15 22.72 -7.93 11.47
CA SER A 15 23.83 -7.03 11.79
C SER A 15 23.50 -5.59 11.40
N THR A 16 22.86 -5.38 10.24
CA THR A 16 22.40 -4.05 9.79
C THR A 16 20.96 -3.75 10.20
N ARG A 17 20.22 -4.78 10.66
CA ARG A 17 18.78 -4.72 10.99
C ARG A 17 17.93 -4.30 9.79
N GLU A 18 18.26 -4.85 8.62
CA GLU A 18 17.59 -4.57 7.36
C GLU A 18 16.97 -5.83 6.78
N VAL A 19 15.80 -5.67 6.15
CA VAL A 19 15.15 -6.73 5.38
C VAL A 19 15.21 -6.38 3.91
N PHE A 20 15.62 -7.33 3.08
CA PHE A 20 15.74 -7.22 1.65
C PHE A 20 14.78 -8.17 0.94
N ASP A 21 14.26 -7.77 -0.21
CA ASP A 21 13.55 -8.70 -1.10
C ASP A 21 14.53 -9.61 -1.86
N LYS A 22 13.99 -10.53 -2.66
CA LYS A 22 14.77 -11.43 -3.53
C LYS A 22 15.66 -10.73 -4.56
N PHE A 23 15.48 -9.43 -4.80
CA PHE A 23 16.28 -8.62 -5.72
C PHE A 23 17.33 -7.76 -4.99
N GLY A 24 17.36 -7.82 -3.65
CA GLY A 24 18.27 -7.02 -2.82
C GLY A 24 17.76 -5.62 -2.50
N ASN A 25 16.49 -5.30 -2.80
CA ASN A 25 15.92 -4.00 -2.44
C ASN A 25 15.52 -3.98 -0.97
N THR A 26 15.92 -2.93 -0.25
CA THR A 26 15.53 -2.72 1.15
C THR A 26 14.01 -2.56 1.28
N GLN A 27 13.40 -3.50 1.99
CA GLN A 27 11.98 -3.44 2.38
C GLN A 27 11.81 -2.64 3.66
N VAL A 28 12.72 -2.83 4.62
CA VAL A 28 12.68 -2.17 5.94
C VAL A 28 14.09 -1.85 6.40
N SER A 29 14.27 -0.67 6.97
CA SER A 29 15.46 -0.28 7.70
C SER A 29 15.19 -0.20 9.21
N ARG A 30 16.20 -0.52 10.04
CA ARG A 30 16.14 -0.42 11.51
C ARG A 30 15.05 -1.30 12.16
N LEU A 31 14.80 -2.49 11.62
CA LEU A 31 13.79 -3.43 12.13
C LEU A 31 14.20 -4.01 13.50
N ALA A 32 13.27 -4.08 14.46
CA ALA A 32 13.48 -4.84 15.69
C ALA A 32 13.28 -6.34 15.42
N ALA A 33 14.10 -7.20 16.05
CA ALA A 33 14.05 -8.65 15.78
C ALA A 33 12.67 -9.28 16.08
N GLU A 34 11.96 -8.77 17.08
CA GLU A 34 10.60 -9.18 17.44
C GLU A 34 9.54 -8.88 16.37
N ASP A 35 9.82 -7.93 15.47
CA ASP A 35 8.92 -7.52 14.39
C ASP A 35 9.11 -8.32 13.10
N LEU A 36 10.07 -9.24 13.04
CA LEU A 36 10.36 -9.99 11.81
C LEU A 36 9.13 -10.76 11.29
N GLN A 37 8.33 -11.32 12.20
CA GLN A 37 7.12 -12.05 11.82
C GLN A 37 6.09 -11.12 11.16
N ALA A 38 5.97 -9.87 11.63
CA ALA A 38 5.08 -8.88 11.03
C ALA A 38 5.48 -8.55 9.59
N VAL A 39 6.78 -8.49 9.28
CA VAL A 39 7.29 -8.27 7.92
C VAL A 39 6.99 -9.47 7.01
N VAL A 40 7.12 -10.69 7.51
CA VAL A 40 6.74 -11.89 6.75
C VAL A 40 5.23 -11.90 6.47
N ASP A 41 4.42 -11.56 7.46
CA ASP A 41 2.97 -11.53 7.34
C ASP A 41 2.50 -10.39 6.43
N SER A 42 3.19 -9.25 6.43
CA SER A 42 2.92 -8.13 5.52
C SER A 42 3.23 -8.49 4.07
N ALA A 43 4.37 -9.13 3.79
CA ALA A 43 4.72 -9.57 2.45
C ALA A 43 3.67 -10.53 1.86
N ARG A 44 3.19 -11.49 2.67
CA ARG A 44 2.11 -12.39 2.27
C ARG A 44 0.78 -11.65 2.06
N ALA A 45 0.46 -10.69 2.91
CA ALA A 45 -0.74 -9.86 2.78
C ALA A 45 -0.71 -9.03 1.49
N ILE A 46 0.42 -8.38 1.19
CA ILE A 46 0.64 -7.59 -0.01
C ILE A 46 0.48 -8.43 -1.26
N GLU A 47 1.12 -9.60 -1.31
CA GLU A 47 0.99 -10.51 -2.46
C GLU A 47 -0.46 -10.96 -2.62
N SER A 48 -1.11 -11.28 -1.51
CA SER A 48 -2.51 -11.63 -1.51
C SER A 48 -3.42 -10.51 -2.03
N ILE A 49 -3.12 -9.24 -1.76
CA ILE A 49 -3.86 -8.08 -2.28
C ILE A 49 -3.57 -7.90 -3.77
N ARG A 50 -2.30 -8.05 -4.18
CA ARG A 50 -1.88 -7.97 -5.59
C ARG A 50 -2.62 -8.98 -6.47
N GLN A 51 -2.82 -10.20 -5.97
CA GLN A 51 -3.62 -11.21 -6.69
C GLN A 51 -5.08 -10.75 -6.89
N MET A 52 -5.66 -9.96 -5.98
CA MET A 52 -7.00 -9.41 -6.13
C MET A 52 -7.06 -8.33 -7.23
N THR A 53 -5.97 -7.58 -7.44
CA THR A 53 -5.95 -6.49 -8.44
C THR A 53 -5.89 -7.01 -9.87
N LEU A 54 -5.46 -8.27 -10.09
CA LEU A 54 -5.34 -8.87 -11.43
C LEU A 54 -6.67 -9.01 -12.18
N THR A 55 -7.79 -9.08 -11.46
CA THR A 55 -9.12 -9.31 -12.05
C THR A 55 -9.97 -8.04 -12.15
N SER A 56 -9.72 -7.06 -11.28
CA SER A 56 -10.52 -5.83 -11.16
C SER A 56 -9.68 -4.71 -10.53
N GLY A 57 -8.69 -4.25 -11.28
CA GLY A 57 -7.70 -3.26 -10.85
C GLY A 57 -8.22 -1.81 -10.87
N LEU A 58 -7.91 -1.05 -9.82
CA LEU A 58 -7.78 0.40 -9.95
C LEU A 58 -6.41 0.72 -10.56
N ASP A 59 -6.39 1.68 -11.47
CA ASP A 59 -5.13 2.24 -11.95
C ASP A 59 -4.59 3.18 -10.86
N MET A 60 -3.49 2.78 -10.24
CA MET A 60 -2.80 3.56 -9.22
C MET A 60 -1.38 3.81 -9.68
N ARG A 61 -0.92 5.05 -9.52
CA ARG A 61 0.42 5.48 -9.89
C ARG A 61 0.94 6.55 -8.96
N LEU A 62 2.26 6.60 -8.82
CA LEU A 62 2.95 7.75 -8.29
C LEU A 62 3.32 8.68 -9.45
N VAL A 63 3.20 9.98 -9.23
CA VAL A 63 3.70 11.00 -10.15
C VAL A 63 4.45 12.07 -9.38
N LEU A 64 5.47 12.65 -10.00
CA LEU A 64 6.11 13.87 -9.51
C LEU A 64 5.17 15.07 -9.69
N PRO A 65 5.27 16.12 -8.85
CA PRO A 65 4.36 17.28 -8.88
C PRO A 65 4.27 17.98 -10.24
N GLU A 66 5.35 17.97 -11.01
CA GLU A 66 5.46 18.57 -12.35
C GLU A 66 4.89 17.69 -13.47
N GLU A 67 4.60 16.41 -13.19
CA GLU A 67 4.11 15.47 -14.19
C GLU A 67 2.59 15.55 -14.37
N SER A 68 2.14 15.31 -15.61
CA SER A 68 0.71 15.18 -15.89
C SER A 68 0.18 13.86 -15.33
N ILE A 69 -0.88 13.95 -14.53
CA ILE A 69 -1.61 12.77 -14.02
C ILE A 69 -2.29 11.95 -15.13
N PHE A 70 -2.39 12.50 -16.35
CA PHE A 70 -3.06 11.87 -17.48
C PHE A 70 -2.08 11.16 -18.43
N SER A 71 -0.77 11.36 -18.25
CA SER A 71 0.27 10.63 -18.98
C SER A 71 0.78 9.42 -18.19
N SER A 72 1.46 8.50 -18.88
CA SER A 72 2.22 7.45 -18.20
C SER A 72 3.25 8.07 -17.24
N PRO A 73 3.47 7.48 -16.05
CA PRO A 73 4.52 7.94 -15.13
C PRO A 73 5.90 7.90 -15.80
N SER A 74 6.77 8.84 -15.42
CA SER A 74 8.16 8.76 -15.86
C SER A 74 8.95 7.70 -15.09
N VAL A 75 10.13 7.37 -15.59
CA VAL A 75 11.11 6.54 -14.86
C VAL A 75 11.48 7.15 -13.51
N ALA A 76 11.43 8.49 -13.38
CA ALA A 76 11.72 9.16 -12.11
C ALA A 76 10.62 8.89 -11.08
N SER A 77 9.35 8.90 -11.50
CA SER A 77 8.20 8.57 -10.65
C SER A 77 8.21 7.12 -10.14
N ASP A 78 8.73 6.19 -10.95
CA ASP A 78 8.85 4.76 -10.60
C ASP A 78 10.16 4.38 -9.87
N SER A 79 10.98 5.37 -9.50
CA SER A 79 12.27 5.14 -8.83
C SER A 79 12.17 5.00 -7.31
N THR A 80 13.27 4.64 -6.64
CA THR A 80 13.39 4.76 -5.18
C THR A 80 13.65 6.20 -4.79
N HIS A 81 12.74 6.77 -4.00
CA HIS A 81 12.72 8.20 -3.68
C HIS A 81 13.51 8.51 -2.41
N VAL A 82 14.24 9.62 -2.42
CA VAL A 82 15.02 10.06 -1.25
C VAL A 82 14.16 10.92 -0.32
N ARG A 83 14.61 11.09 0.92
CA ARG A 83 14.01 12.02 1.89
C ARG A 83 13.73 13.39 1.25
N GLY A 84 12.52 13.91 1.48
CA GLY A 84 12.10 15.23 1.02
C GLY A 84 11.57 15.25 -0.42
N THR A 85 11.59 14.13 -1.14
CA THR A 85 10.86 14.05 -2.41
C THR A 85 9.35 14.18 -2.15
N HIS A 86 8.72 15.07 -2.91
CA HIS A 86 7.27 15.22 -2.95
C HIS A 86 6.70 14.38 -4.08
N LEU A 87 5.62 13.66 -3.81
CA LEU A 87 4.94 12.80 -4.77
C LEU A 87 3.44 13.02 -4.69
N MET A 88 2.73 12.55 -5.71
CA MET A 88 1.29 12.43 -5.69
C MET A 88 0.90 11.02 -6.05
N LEU A 89 0.17 10.36 -5.14
CA LEU A 89 -0.58 9.16 -5.48
C LEU A 89 -1.81 9.57 -6.27
N VAL A 90 -1.98 8.96 -7.44
CA VAL A 90 -3.16 9.16 -8.28
C VAL A 90 -3.87 7.82 -8.45
N ALA A 91 -5.18 7.80 -8.17
CA ALA A 91 -6.05 6.66 -8.43
C ALA A 91 -7.15 7.03 -9.44
N THR A 92 -7.16 6.35 -10.59
CA THR A 92 -8.07 6.55 -11.72
C THR A 92 -8.91 5.30 -12.02
N GLY A 93 -9.92 5.43 -12.89
CA GLY A 93 -10.72 4.30 -13.33
C GLY A 93 -11.63 3.68 -12.26
N ARG A 94 -11.93 4.43 -11.19
CA ARG A 94 -12.73 3.96 -10.05
C ARG A 94 -14.12 3.51 -10.47
N ARG A 95 -14.86 4.32 -11.24
CA ARG A 95 -16.25 4.06 -11.69
C ARG A 95 -17.24 3.77 -10.55
N TYR A 96 -16.81 3.99 -9.31
CA TYR A 96 -17.52 3.69 -8.08
C TYR A 96 -17.27 4.83 -7.10
N PRO A 97 -18.32 5.31 -6.39
CA PRO A 97 -18.23 6.55 -5.65
C PRO A 97 -17.54 6.39 -4.29
N TYR A 98 -17.64 5.23 -3.64
CA TYR A 98 -17.03 5.03 -2.34
C TYR A 98 -15.55 4.68 -2.49
N LEU A 99 -14.69 5.31 -1.69
CA LEU A 99 -13.25 5.07 -1.70
C LEU A 99 -12.74 4.83 -0.27
N ILE A 100 -11.89 3.83 -0.12
CA ILE A 100 -11.07 3.59 1.06
C ILE A 100 -9.61 3.57 0.62
N LEU A 101 -8.73 4.21 1.38
CA LEU A 101 -7.29 4.17 1.17
C LEU A 101 -6.58 3.82 2.49
N PHE A 102 -5.60 2.93 2.40
CA PHE A 102 -4.69 2.62 3.51
C PHE A 102 -3.30 2.30 2.96
N ASN A 103 -2.31 2.32 3.83
CA ASN A 103 -0.93 1.93 3.56
C ASN A 103 -0.56 0.72 4.41
N ILE A 104 0.31 -0.13 3.89
CA ILE A 104 1.06 -1.12 4.65
C ILE A 104 2.53 -0.71 4.53
N THR A 105 3.11 -0.25 5.63
CA THR A 105 4.53 0.14 5.67
C THR A 105 5.43 -1.09 5.56
N GLY A 106 6.72 -0.86 5.29
CA GLY A 106 7.69 -1.95 5.20
C GLY A 106 7.71 -2.84 6.45
N ASP A 107 7.59 -2.26 7.65
CA ASP A 107 7.58 -3.00 8.92
C ASP A 107 6.25 -3.71 9.23
N GLY A 108 5.30 -3.66 8.31
CA GLY A 108 3.99 -4.30 8.41
C GLY A 108 2.93 -3.47 9.14
N THR A 109 3.25 -2.24 9.55
CA THR A 109 2.29 -1.34 10.18
C THR A 109 1.23 -0.90 9.16
N LEU A 110 -0.04 -1.00 9.55
CA LEU A 110 -1.15 -0.49 8.77
C LEU A 110 -1.37 0.99 9.11
N GLN A 111 -1.52 1.83 8.09
CA GLN A 111 -1.90 3.22 8.26
C GLN A 111 -3.18 3.51 7.47
N PHE A 112 -4.24 3.90 8.14
CA PHE A 112 -5.50 4.24 7.52
C PHE A 112 -5.45 5.69 7.00
N LEU A 113 -5.70 5.89 5.70
CA LEU A 113 -5.43 7.17 5.03
C LEU A 113 -6.69 7.89 4.55
N TYR A 114 -7.78 7.17 4.25
CA TYR A 114 -9.01 7.77 3.75
C TYR A 114 -10.22 6.84 3.91
N PRO A 115 -11.41 7.37 4.25
CA PRO A 115 -11.71 8.77 4.61
C PRO A 115 -11.41 9.10 6.07
N LEU A 116 -10.76 10.24 6.34
CA LEU A 116 -10.42 10.70 7.69
C LEU A 116 -11.48 11.68 8.26
N PRO A 117 -12.12 11.35 9.40
CA PRO A 117 -13.10 12.22 10.05
C PRO A 117 -12.56 13.62 10.40
N GLU A 118 -11.30 13.70 10.80
CA GLU A 118 -10.63 14.93 11.26
C GLU A 118 -10.43 15.90 10.09
N ARG A 119 -10.30 15.38 8.88
CA ARG A 119 -10.23 16.15 7.63
C ARG A 119 -11.61 16.43 7.02
N LYS A 120 -12.68 15.90 7.62
CA LYS A 120 -14.05 15.93 7.10
C LYS A 120 -14.15 15.34 5.70
N ASP A 121 -13.39 14.27 5.45
CA ASP A 121 -13.44 13.58 4.17
C ASP A 121 -14.80 12.92 3.97
N SER A 122 -15.40 13.14 2.80
CA SER A 122 -16.59 12.38 2.38
C SER A 122 -16.19 10.97 1.97
N PRO A 123 -16.81 9.89 2.48
CA PRO A 123 -16.53 8.53 2.01
C PRO A 123 -16.89 8.32 0.53
N ALA A 124 -17.83 9.12 0.01
CA ALA A 124 -18.26 9.11 -1.38
C ALA A 124 -17.71 10.33 -2.14
N ILE A 125 -17.06 10.08 -3.27
CA ILE A 125 -16.50 11.08 -4.17
C ILE A 125 -16.99 10.85 -5.60
N ASP A 126 -16.76 11.83 -6.47
CA ASP A 126 -17.05 11.70 -7.90
C ASP A 126 -16.33 10.44 -8.47
N PRO A 127 -17.07 9.46 -9.01
CA PRO A 127 -16.49 8.21 -9.51
C PRO A 127 -15.64 8.39 -10.78
N GLU A 128 -15.80 9.49 -11.51
CA GLU A 128 -15.11 9.77 -12.78
C GLU A 128 -13.87 10.67 -12.58
N ALA A 129 -13.84 11.48 -11.51
CA ALA A 129 -12.69 12.33 -11.22
C ALA A 129 -11.48 11.51 -10.71
N PRO A 130 -10.22 11.85 -11.02
CA PRO A 130 -9.06 11.23 -10.36
C PRO A 130 -9.02 11.54 -8.86
N TYR A 131 -8.66 10.56 -8.03
CA TYR A 131 -8.34 10.78 -6.63
C TYR A 131 -6.85 11.08 -6.52
N LYS A 132 -6.50 12.05 -5.68
CA LYS A 132 -5.12 12.53 -5.53
C LYS A 132 -4.79 12.63 -4.05
N LEU A 133 -3.69 12.01 -3.64
CA LEU A 133 -3.12 12.17 -2.30
C LEU A 133 -1.69 12.69 -2.43
N PRO A 134 -1.38 13.90 -1.96
CA PRO A 134 0.00 14.34 -1.84
C PRO A 134 0.74 13.50 -0.79
N LEU A 135 1.98 13.15 -1.09
CA LEU A 135 2.85 12.31 -0.26
C LEU A 135 4.21 13.00 -0.10
N ASP A 136 4.75 12.91 1.12
CA ASP A 136 6.07 13.44 1.46
C ASP A 136 6.97 12.30 1.92
N VAL A 137 8.11 12.10 1.25
CA VAL A 137 9.06 11.05 1.63
C VAL A 137 9.77 11.46 2.92
N SER A 138 9.44 10.76 4.00
CA SER A 138 9.98 10.97 5.33
C SER A 138 10.28 9.63 6.01
N ALA A 139 10.95 9.67 7.16
CA ALA A 139 11.27 8.44 7.90
C ALA A 139 10.01 7.90 8.60
N PRO A 140 9.89 6.57 8.81
CA PRO A 140 10.85 5.52 8.46
C PRO A 140 10.93 5.24 6.94
N PHE A 141 12.08 4.76 6.47
CA PHE A 141 12.30 4.45 5.06
C PHE A 141 12.20 2.95 4.78
N GLY A 142 11.76 2.62 3.57
CA GLY A 142 11.57 1.25 3.12
C GLY A 142 10.54 1.17 1.99
N ALA A 143 9.84 0.04 1.94
CA ALA A 143 8.83 -0.26 0.94
C ALA A 143 7.42 -0.14 1.53
N ASP A 144 6.74 0.93 1.17
CA ASP A 144 5.35 1.18 1.52
C ASP A 144 4.43 0.70 0.40
N HIS A 145 3.23 0.25 0.75
CA HIS A 145 2.25 -0.29 -0.18
C HIS A 145 0.89 0.36 0.05
N LEU A 146 0.59 1.34 -0.81
CA LEU A 146 -0.68 2.07 -0.81
C LEU A 146 -1.74 1.24 -1.49
N VAL A 147 -2.85 0.99 -0.81
CA VAL A 147 -3.97 0.17 -1.28
C VAL A 147 -5.23 1.00 -1.32
N ALA A 148 -5.82 1.13 -2.51
CA ALA A 148 -7.11 1.79 -2.70
C ALA A 148 -8.20 0.78 -3.01
N VAL A 149 -9.38 1.00 -2.44
CA VAL A 149 -10.57 0.18 -2.66
C VAL A 149 -11.72 1.08 -3.07
N ALA A 150 -12.24 0.88 -4.28
CA ALA A 150 -13.43 1.59 -4.76
C ALA A 150 -14.63 0.65 -4.82
N SER A 151 -15.80 1.08 -4.37
CA SER A 151 -16.99 0.22 -4.28
C SER A 151 -18.29 0.94 -4.61
N ALA A 152 -19.26 0.20 -5.16
CA ALA A 152 -20.58 0.75 -5.49
C ALA A 152 -21.38 1.17 -4.25
N GLN A 153 -21.14 0.49 -3.13
CA GLN A 153 -21.80 0.71 -1.84
C GLN A 153 -20.76 0.94 -0.75
N GLU A 154 -21.17 1.64 0.31
CA GLU A 154 -20.32 1.86 1.47
C GLU A 154 -19.90 0.52 2.10
N GLN A 155 -18.61 0.36 2.34
CA GLN A 155 -18.04 -0.85 2.95
C GLN A 155 -17.85 -0.65 4.46
N SER A 156 -18.93 -0.39 5.20
CA SER A 156 -18.84 0.04 6.60
C SER A 156 -18.09 -0.95 7.50
N ASP A 157 -18.24 -2.25 7.28
CA ASP A 157 -17.50 -3.29 8.03
C ASP A 157 -16.00 -3.28 7.71
N LEU A 158 -15.64 -3.13 6.44
CA LEU A 158 -14.24 -3.02 6.02
C LEU A 158 -13.63 -1.74 6.59
N LEU A 159 -14.34 -0.62 6.47
CA LEU A 159 -13.94 0.68 6.99
C LEU A 159 -13.69 0.63 8.50
N ALA A 160 -14.64 0.08 9.26
CA ALA A 160 -14.52 -0.08 10.70
C ALA A 160 -13.36 -1.01 11.09
N THR A 161 -13.14 -2.08 10.32
CA THR A 161 -12.01 -2.99 10.55
C THR A 161 -10.68 -2.28 10.31
N LEU A 162 -10.50 -1.65 9.16
CA LEU A 162 -9.24 -0.99 8.80
C LEU A 162 -8.89 0.16 9.76
N ARG A 163 -9.88 0.94 10.21
CA ARG A 163 -9.67 1.97 11.23
C ARG A 163 -9.22 1.40 12.57
N LYS A 164 -9.70 0.22 12.97
CA LYS A 164 -9.26 -0.44 14.21
C LYS A 164 -7.84 -0.98 14.09
N LEU A 165 -7.43 -1.38 12.89
CA LEU A 165 -6.09 -1.87 12.60
C LEU A 165 -5.07 -0.74 12.39
N ASP A 166 -5.50 0.52 12.36
CA ASP A 166 -4.61 1.67 12.20
C ASP A 166 -3.53 1.71 13.29
N GLY A 167 -2.27 1.83 12.89
CA GLY A 167 -1.10 1.76 13.76
C GLY A 167 -0.70 0.36 14.24
N SER A 168 -1.44 -0.69 13.86
CA SER A 168 -1.12 -2.08 14.23
C SER A 168 -0.26 -2.77 13.18
N LYS A 169 0.47 -3.83 13.57
CA LYS A 169 1.26 -4.69 12.68
C LYS A 169 0.47 -5.90 12.16
N GLU A 170 -0.80 -5.71 11.85
CA GLU A 170 -1.76 -6.78 11.51
C GLU A 170 -2.17 -6.76 10.03
N ALA A 171 -1.21 -6.55 9.11
CA ALA A 171 -1.47 -6.50 7.67
C ALA A 171 -2.25 -7.71 7.12
N SER A 172 -2.03 -8.91 7.68
CA SER A 172 -2.79 -10.12 7.34
C SER A 172 -4.29 -10.00 7.64
N MET A 173 -4.68 -9.33 8.72
CA MET A 173 -6.08 -9.11 9.08
C MET A 173 -6.76 -8.15 8.09
N ALA A 174 -6.04 -7.12 7.63
CA ALA A 174 -6.52 -6.20 6.61
C ALA A 174 -6.76 -6.88 5.26
N ALA A 175 -5.81 -7.70 4.79
CA ALA A 175 -5.97 -8.48 3.56
C ALA A 175 -7.16 -9.46 3.65
N GLN A 176 -7.36 -10.10 4.79
CA GLN A 176 -8.52 -10.97 5.01
C GLN A 176 -9.85 -10.18 4.99
N ALA A 177 -9.89 -9.01 5.64
CA ALA A 177 -11.07 -8.15 5.63
C ALA A 177 -11.42 -7.69 4.21
N LEU A 178 -10.41 -7.30 3.44
CA LEU A 178 -10.57 -6.92 2.04
C LEU A 178 -11.08 -8.07 1.17
N LYS A 179 -10.53 -9.28 1.32
CA LYS A 179 -11.05 -10.49 0.64
C LYS A 179 -12.52 -10.77 0.94
N ARG A 180 -12.92 -10.65 2.21
CA ARG A 180 -14.32 -10.85 2.61
C ARG A 180 -15.24 -9.82 1.95
N SER A 181 -14.85 -8.54 1.96
CA SER A 181 -15.58 -7.47 1.28
C SER A 181 -15.70 -7.71 -0.23
N ALA A 182 -14.60 -8.12 -0.89
CA ALA A 182 -14.57 -8.44 -2.33
C ALA A 182 -15.47 -9.63 -2.71
N SER A 183 -15.63 -10.60 -1.80
CA SER A 183 -16.47 -11.78 -2.02
C SER A 183 -17.96 -11.44 -1.92
N ASN A 184 -18.31 -10.39 -1.18
CA ASN A 184 -19.69 -10.02 -0.85
C ASN A 184 -20.21 -8.83 -1.66
N SER A 185 -19.35 -8.10 -2.38
CA SER A 185 -19.72 -6.86 -3.06
C SER A 185 -18.85 -6.57 -4.28
N GLN A 186 -19.35 -5.71 -5.17
CA GLN A 186 -18.60 -5.25 -6.33
C GLN A 186 -17.59 -4.18 -5.90
N ILE A 187 -16.31 -4.58 -5.87
CA ILE A 187 -15.20 -3.67 -5.57
C ILE A 187 -14.16 -3.69 -6.69
N LYS A 188 -13.40 -2.61 -6.78
CA LYS A 188 -12.12 -2.54 -7.48
C LYS A 188 -11.03 -2.26 -6.47
N CYS A 189 -9.90 -2.94 -6.62
CA CYS A 189 -8.75 -2.75 -5.75
C CYS A 189 -7.54 -2.35 -6.58
N GLY A 190 -6.77 -1.38 -6.11
CA GLY A 190 -5.44 -1.07 -6.65
C GLY A 190 -4.40 -1.16 -5.55
N ILE A 191 -3.15 -1.37 -5.94
CA ILE A 191 -2.00 -1.33 -5.06
C ILE A 191 -0.84 -0.63 -5.76
N GLN A 192 -0.18 0.29 -5.07
CA GLN A 192 1.00 1.01 -5.56
C GLN A 192 2.11 0.93 -4.51
N GLY A 193 3.29 0.49 -4.94
CA GLY A 193 4.48 0.51 -4.10
C GLY A 193 5.11 1.92 -4.06
N LEU A 194 5.58 2.34 -2.90
CA LEU A 194 6.38 3.53 -2.68
C LEU A 194 7.69 3.10 -2.00
N PHE A 195 8.79 3.15 -2.75
CA PHE A 195 10.10 2.77 -2.25
C PHE A 195 10.88 4.01 -1.88
N THR A 196 11.42 4.04 -0.66
CA THR A 196 12.06 5.23 -0.10
C THR A 196 13.39 4.91 0.57
N ARG A 197 14.30 5.88 0.58
CA ARG A 197 15.61 5.78 1.23
C ARG A 197 16.05 7.11 1.82
N GLU A 198 17.03 7.05 2.71
CA GLU A 198 17.57 8.24 3.37
C GLU A 198 18.38 9.15 2.42
N ARG A 199 19.24 8.57 1.57
CA ARG A 199 20.08 9.25 0.58
C ARG A 199 20.30 8.38 -0.66
#